data_AF-A0AAN9KTS6-F1
#
_entry.id   AF-A0AAN9KTS6-F1
#
_cell.length_a   1.000
_cell.length_b   1.000
_cell.length_c   1.000
_cell.angle_alpha   90.00
_cell.angle_beta   90.00
_cell.angle_gamma   90.00
#
_symmetry.space_group_name_H-M   'P 1'
#
loop_
_entity.id
_entity.type
_entity.pdbx_description
1 polymer ?
#
loop_
_entity_poly.entity_id
_entity_poly.type
_entity_poly.pdbx_seq_one_letter_code
_entity_poly.pdbx_strand_id
1 'polypeptide(L)'
;MGINPTTSGPEVSSREKKNLGHIVQIIGPVLDVAFPPGKMPNIYNALVVKGRDTVGQQINVTCEVQQLLGNNRVRAVAMSATDGLMRGMEVIDTGTPLSVPVDDLTDPAPATTFAHLDATTVLSRGLAAKEMTLNLCVLTPNRIVWDSEVKEIILPTNSGQIGVLPNHAPIASAVDIGILRIRLKDQWLTMALMGGFARINNNEITVLVNDAEKGSDIDPQEAQQTLEIAETNLNQAEGKRQTIEANLTLRRARTRVEAINIIS
;
A
#
# COMPACT_ATOMS: atom_id res chain seq x y z
N MET A 1 -48.52 29.89 15.91
CA MET A 1 -47.25 30.05 16.64
C MET A 1 -46.64 28.66 16.80
N GLY A 2 -45.71 28.30 15.90
CA GLY A 2 -44.94 27.06 16.01
C GLY A 2 -43.49 27.43 16.32
N ILE A 3 -42.99 26.99 17.46
CA ILE A 3 -41.60 27.18 17.89
C ILE A 3 -40.81 25.93 17.53
N ASN A 4 -39.80 26.05 16.66
CA ASN A 4 -38.76 25.04 16.49
C ASN A 4 -37.52 25.49 17.28
N PRO A 5 -36.96 24.65 18.16
CA PRO A 5 -35.69 24.95 18.81
C PRO A 5 -34.54 24.64 17.84
N THR A 6 -33.79 25.67 17.44
CA THR A 6 -32.54 25.50 16.70
C THR A 6 -31.46 25.03 17.67
N THR A 7 -31.02 23.78 17.54
CA THR A 7 -29.82 23.25 18.20
C THR A 7 -28.58 23.84 17.53
N SER A 8 -27.96 24.84 18.18
CA SER A 8 -26.62 25.31 17.83
C SER A 8 -25.58 24.29 18.30
N GLY A 9 -24.96 23.60 17.36
CA GLY A 9 -23.70 22.89 17.59
C GLY A 9 -22.54 23.88 17.78
N PRO A 10 -21.45 23.49 18.47
CA PRO A 10 -20.33 24.38 18.71
C PRO A 10 -19.48 24.53 17.43
N GLU A 11 -19.42 25.74 16.88
CA GLU A 11 -18.41 26.12 15.89
C GLU A 11 -17.03 26.14 16.54
N VAL A 12 -16.25 25.08 16.32
CA VAL A 12 -14.80 25.10 16.58
C VAL A 12 -14.11 25.43 15.26
N SER A 13 -13.79 26.71 15.04
CA SER A 13 -12.89 27.14 13.96
C SER A 13 -11.52 27.47 14.55
N SER A 14 -10.67 26.46 14.65
CA SER A 14 -9.23 26.61 14.90
C SER A 14 -8.58 27.27 13.68
N ARG A 15 -8.18 28.56 13.79
CA ARG A 15 -7.30 29.20 12.80
C ARG A 15 -5.91 28.58 12.89
N GLU A 16 -5.57 27.67 11.98
CA GLU A 16 -4.18 27.25 11.77
C GLU A 16 -3.33 28.47 11.40
N LYS A 17 -2.24 28.69 12.14
CA LYS A 17 -1.28 29.77 11.85
C LYS A 17 -0.57 29.47 10.53
N LYS A 18 -0.98 30.16 9.45
CA LYS A 18 -0.32 30.10 8.15
C LYS A 18 1.14 30.55 8.26
N ASN A 19 2.04 29.83 7.58
CA ASN A 19 3.45 30.20 7.52
C ASN A 19 3.65 31.25 6.40
N LEU A 20 3.93 32.49 6.77
CA LEU A 20 3.96 33.64 5.85
C LEU A 20 5.40 34.10 5.57
N GLY A 21 5.67 34.39 4.31
CA GLY A 21 6.88 35.01 3.78
C GLY A 21 6.55 36.14 2.82
N HIS A 22 7.57 36.72 2.19
CA HIS A 22 7.39 37.79 1.20
C HIS A 22 8.38 37.68 0.04
N ILE A 23 7.96 38.12 -1.15
CA ILE A 23 8.82 38.14 -2.34
C ILE A 23 9.94 39.17 -2.17
N VAL A 24 11.19 38.74 -2.32
CA VAL A 24 12.37 39.62 -2.32
C VAL A 24 12.78 39.97 -3.75
N GLN A 25 12.75 39.00 -4.66
CA GLN A 25 13.20 39.16 -6.04
C GLN A 25 12.41 38.27 -6.99
N ILE A 26 12.29 38.72 -8.24
CA ILE A 26 11.60 38.05 -9.33
C ILE A 26 12.55 38.06 -10.53
N ILE A 27 12.83 36.89 -11.10
CA ILE A 27 13.69 36.68 -12.27
C ILE A 27 12.97 35.72 -13.21
N GLY A 28 12.16 36.26 -14.13
CA GLY A 28 11.30 35.44 -15.00
C GLY A 28 10.37 34.56 -14.18
N PRO A 29 10.42 33.21 -14.32
CA PRO A 29 9.61 32.29 -13.52
C PRO A 29 10.18 32.05 -12.11
N VAL A 30 11.39 32.54 -11.79
CA VAL A 30 12.08 32.27 -10.53
C VAL A 30 11.81 33.39 -9.52
N LEU A 31 11.46 33.03 -8.30
CA LEU A 31 11.17 33.93 -7.19
C LEU A 31 12.11 33.63 -6.02
N ASP A 32 12.76 34.66 -5.48
CA ASP A 32 13.43 34.54 -4.18
C ASP A 32 12.48 35.08 -3.11
N VAL A 33 12.14 34.24 -2.13
CA VAL A 33 11.15 34.53 -1.07
C VAL A 33 11.83 34.46 0.29
N ALA A 34 11.60 35.46 1.14
CA ALA A 34 12.11 35.50 2.52
C ALA A 34 11.03 35.07 3.52
N PHE A 35 11.43 34.23 4.47
CA PHE A 35 10.60 33.78 5.60
C PHE A 35 11.20 34.22 6.93
N PRO A 36 10.41 34.30 8.01
CA PRO A 36 10.94 34.53 9.35
C PRO A 36 11.95 33.44 9.78
N PRO A 37 12.89 33.76 10.69
CA PRO A 37 13.79 32.77 11.27
C PRO A 37 13.04 31.57 11.89
N GLY A 38 13.52 30.35 11.61
CA GLY A 38 12.89 29.12 12.09
C GLY A 38 11.59 28.73 11.37
N LYS A 39 11.19 29.46 10.34
CA LYS A 39 9.98 29.24 9.53
C LYS A 39 10.28 28.97 8.05
N MET A 40 11.49 28.47 7.79
CA MET A 40 11.94 28.14 6.44
C MET A 40 11.16 26.93 5.89
N PRO A 41 10.55 27.06 4.70
CA PRO A 41 9.95 25.92 4.00
C PRO A 41 11.00 24.88 3.60
N ASN A 42 10.57 23.63 3.44
CA ASN A 42 11.42 22.57 2.88
C ASN A 42 11.56 22.74 1.37
N ILE A 43 12.60 22.12 0.80
CA ILE A 43 12.69 21.94 -0.66
C ILE A 43 11.48 21.12 -1.12
N TYR A 44 10.94 21.47 -2.28
CA TYR A 44 9.72 20.96 -2.90
C TYR A 44 8.40 21.38 -2.26
N ASN A 45 8.40 22.15 -1.16
CA ASN A 45 7.13 22.69 -0.64
C ASN A 45 6.50 23.64 -1.66
N ALA A 46 5.18 23.59 -1.76
CA ALA A 46 4.41 24.55 -2.53
C ALA A 46 4.28 25.87 -1.76
N LEU A 47 4.50 26.97 -2.47
CA LEU A 47 4.28 28.32 -2.01
C LEU A 47 3.14 28.93 -2.81
N VAL A 48 2.23 29.65 -2.15
CA VAL A 48 1.11 30.32 -2.81
C VAL A 48 1.24 31.81 -2.59
N VAL A 49 1.40 32.56 -3.67
CA VAL A 49 1.35 34.03 -3.66
C VAL A 49 -0.10 34.45 -3.86
N LYS A 50 -0.68 35.11 -2.85
CA LYS A 50 -2.04 35.67 -2.94
C LYS A 50 -1.97 37.19 -2.88
N GLY A 51 -2.67 37.86 -3.79
CA GLY A 51 -2.73 39.31 -3.77
C GLY A 51 -3.66 39.90 -4.81
N ARG A 52 -3.49 41.19 -5.05
CA ARG A 52 -4.10 41.91 -6.18
C ARG A 52 -3.01 42.65 -6.92
N ASP A 53 -3.10 42.68 -8.24
CA ASP A 53 -2.21 43.50 -9.06
C ASP A 53 -2.58 45.00 -8.96
N THR A 54 -1.85 45.87 -9.67
CA THR A 54 -2.09 47.31 -9.75
C THR A 54 -3.45 47.69 -10.37
N VAL A 55 -4.13 46.74 -11.02
CA VAL A 55 -5.42 46.93 -11.71
C VAL A 55 -6.57 46.32 -10.89
N GLY A 56 -6.28 45.70 -9.74
CA GLY A 56 -7.24 45.08 -8.84
C GLY A 56 -7.58 43.62 -9.17
N GLN A 57 -6.93 43.01 -10.16
CA GLN A 57 -7.12 41.61 -10.52
C GLN A 57 -6.52 40.70 -9.45
N GLN A 58 -7.24 39.64 -9.10
CA GLN A 58 -6.80 38.69 -8.10
C GLN A 58 -5.64 37.84 -8.62
N ILE A 59 -4.51 37.89 -7.92
CA ILE A 59 -3.33 37.07 -8.19
C ILE A 59 -3.38 35.85 -7.28
N ASN A 60 -3.24 34.68 -7.90
CA ASN A 60 -3.04 33.40 -7.21
C ASN A 60 -2.01 32.57 -7.98
N VAL A 61 -0.73 32.75 -7.64
CA VAL A 61 0.38 32.05 -8.32
C VAL A 61 0.97 31.01 -7.38
N THR A 62 0.98 29.76 -7.83
CA THR A 62 1.60 28.65 -7.11
C THR A 62 3.05 28.50 -7.56
N CYS A 63 3.95 28.31 -6.61
CA CYS A 63 5.37 28.14 -6.83
C CYS A 63 5.87 26.92 -6.07
N GLU A 64 6.98 26.33 -6.48
CA GLU A 64 7.63 25.22 -5.77
C GLU A 64 9.03 25.64 -5.33
N VAL A 65 9.38 25.38 -4.07
CA VAL A 65 10.74 25.64 -3.56
C VAL A 65 11.74 24.69 -4.22
N GLN A 66 12.75 25.25 -4.89
CA GLN A 66 13.83 24.50 -5.52
C GLN A 66 15.11 24.50 -4.70
N GLN A 67 15.38 25.57 -3.94
CA GLN A 67 16.66 25.74 -3.26
C GLN A 67 16.55 26.61 -2.01
N LEU A 68 17.38 26.33 -1.01
CA LEU A 68 17.63 27.21 0.13
C LEU A 68 18.83 28.13 -0.18
N LEU A 69 18.64 29.45 -0.11
CA LEU A 69 19.66 30.45 -0.47
C LEU A 69 20.44 31.01 0.73
N GLY A 70 20.10 30.60 1.95
CA GLY A 70 20.60 31.21 3.20
C GLY A 70 19.88 32.53 3.52
N ASN A 71 20.22 33.17 4.66
CA ASN A 71 19.58 34.41 5.13
C ASN A 71 18.04 34.35 5.18
N ASN A 72 17.52 33.19 5.54
CA ASN A 72 16.09 32.88 5.58
C ASN A 72 15.37 33.08 4.23
N ARG A 73 16.07 32.83 3.12
CA ARG A 73 15.51 32.90 1.77
C ARG A 73 15.49 31.55 1.07
N VAL A 74 14.44 31.35 0.30
CA VAL A 74 14.28 30.22 -0.62
C VAL A 74 14.19 30.73 -2.05
N ARG A 75 14.67 29.93 -3.00
CA ARG A 75 14.40 30.08 -4.42
C ARG A 75 13.24 29.16 -4.78
N ALA A 76 12.19 29.72 -5.34
CA ALA A 76 11.03 29.00 -5.83
C ALA A 76 10.83 29.25 -7.33
N VAL A 77 10.22 28.30 -8.02
CA VAL A 77 9.84 28.41 -9.43
C VAL A 77 8.32 28.48 -9.51
N ALA A 78 7.79 29.48 -10.20
CA ALA A 78 6.36 29.63 -10.44
C ALA A 78 5.86 28.60 -11.46
N MET A 79 4.71 27.99 -11.18
CA MET A 79 4.04 27.02 -12.04
C MET A 79 3.17 27.67 -13.12
N SER A 80 2.99 28.99 -13.03
CA SER A 80 2.22 29.80 -13.97
C SER A 80 2.93 31.15 -14.22
N ALA A 81 2.39 31.96 -15.13
CA ALA A 81 2.93 33.27 -15.44
C ALA A 81 3.08 34.14 -14.18
N THR A 82 4.21 34.83 -14.06
CA THR A 82 4.56 35.71 -12.94
C THR A 82 4.14 37.17 -13.17
N ASP A 83 3.33 37.42 -14.20
CA ASP A 83 2.82 38.76 -14.51
C ASP A 83 2.02 39.32 -13.33
N GLY A 84 2.31 40.58 -12.99
CA GLY A 84 1.69 41.26 -11.85
C GLY A 84 2.28 40.90 -10.48
N LEU A 85 3.19 39.94 -10.38
CA LEU A 85 3.92 39.71 -9.13
C LEU A 85 4.86 40.87 -8.80
N MET A 86 4.85 41.29 -7.54
CA MET A 86 5.65 42.40 -7.03
C MET A 86 6.44 41.98 -5.80
N ARG A 87 7.57 42.64 -5.59
CA ARG A 87 8.34 42.50 -4.34
C ARG A 87 7.49 42.94 -3.16
N GLY A 88 7.64 42.26 -2.04
CA GLY A 88 6.87 42.49 -0.83
C GLY A 88 5.50 41.80 -0.80
N MET A 89 5.04 41.18 -1.89
CA MET A 89 3.80 40.40 -1.87
C MET A 89 3.91 39.23 -0.89
N GLU A 90 2.81 38.98 -0.19
CA GLU A 90 2.70 37.89 0.79
C GLU A 90 2.73 36.52 0.09
N VAL A 91 3.55 35.63 0.64
CA VAL A 91 3.70 34.25 0.17
C VAL A 91 3.36 33.31 1.31
N ILE A 92 2.50 32.34 1.04
CA ILE A 92 2.06 31.35 2.02
C ILE A 92 2.78 30.03 1.72
N ASP A 93 3.54 29.51 2.66
CA ASP A 93 4.05 28.14 2.61
C ASP A 93 2.94 27.17 3.01
N THR A 94 2.62 26.23 2.12
CA THR A 94 1.57 25.23 2.35
C THR A 94 2.01 24.11 3.29
N GLY A 95 3.32 23.98 3.53
CA GLY A 95 3.90 22.90 4.33
C GLY A 95 3.95 21.55 3.62
N THR A 96 3.45 21.45 2.39
CA THR A 96 3.39 20.21 1.61
C THR A 96 3.88 20.43 0.18
N PRO A 97 4.35 19.37 -0.51
CA PRO A 97 4.65 19.45 -1.93
C PRO A 97 3.45 19.85 -2.79
N LEU A 98 3.73 20.32 -4.00
CA LEU A 98 2.70 20.57 -5.01
C LEU A 98 1.93 19.27 -5.28
N SER A 99 0.61 19.33 -5.23
CA SER A 99 -0.27 18.16 -5.41
C SER A 99 -1.18 18.39 -6.60
N VAL A 100 -1.39 17.33 -7.38
CA VAL A 100 -2.24 17.34 -8.56
C VAL A 100 -3.34 16.32 -8.29
N PRO A 101 -4.62 16.68 -8.47
CA PRO A 101 -5.70 15.72 -8.35
C PRO A 101 -5.53 14.67 -9.46
N VAL A 102 -5.61 13.41 -9.06
CA VAL A 102 -5.50 12.27 -9.97
C VAL A 102 -6.79 11.47 -9.82
N ASP A 103 -7.38 11.07 -10.94
CA ASP A 103 -8.58 10.24 -10.91
C ASP A 103 -8.26 8.81 -10.42
N ASP A 104 -7.20 8.19 -10.97
CA ASP A 104 -6.66 6.91 -10.52
C ASP A 104 -5.15 6.75 -10.83
N LEU A 105 -4.51 5.67 -10.35
CA LEU A 105 -3.06 5.44 -10.52
C LEU A 105 -2.60 5.29 -12.00
N THR A 106 -3.53 5.12 -12.94
CA THR A 106 -3.24 5.02 -14.37
C THR A 106 -3.48 6.32 -15.13
N ASP A 107 -3.95 7.37 -14.45
CA ASP A 107 -4.21 8.66 -15.04
C ASP A 107 -2.90 9.24 -15.63
N PRO A 108 -2.84 9.42 -16.96
CA PRO A 108 -1.66 9.97 -17.61
C PRO A 108 -1.52 11.48 -17.37
N ALA A 109 -2.53 12.17 -16.83
CA ALA A 109 -2.49 13.61 -16.61
C ALA A 109 -1.29 14.05 -15.75
N PRO A 110 -1.06 13.53 -14.53
CA PRO A 110 0.13 13.90 -13.76
C PRO A 110 1.45 13.53 -14.46
N ALA A 111 1.54 12.38 -15.14
CA ALA A 111 2.75 12.03 -15.89
C ALA A 111 3.02 13.00 -17.06
N THR A 112 1.97 13.44 -17.74
CA THR A 112 2.07 14.33 -18.91
C THR A 112 2.33 15.78 -18.48
N THR A 113 1.64 16.26 -17.44
CA THR A 113 1.79 17.63 -16.94
C THR A 113 3.18 17.88 -16.36
N PHE A 114 3.81 16.89 -15.74
CA PHE A 114 5.10 17.06 -15.07
C PHE A 114 6.26 16.34 -15.77
N ALA A 115 6.09 15.83 -16.99
CA ALA A 115 7.15 15.15 -17.76
C ALA A 115 8.45 15.96 -17.92
N HIS A 116 8.36 17.28 -17.79
CA HIS A 116 9.49 18.22 -17.91
C HIS A 116 10.11 18.62 -16.57
N LEU A 117 9.55 18.18 -15.45
CA LEU A 117 10.13 18.29 -14.11
C LEU A 117 10.59 16.89 -13.67
N ASP A 118 11.69 16.79 -12.91
CA ASP A 118 12.08 15.55 -12.20
C ASP A 118 11.10 15.27 -11.03
N ALA A 119 9.81 15.24 -11.33
CA ALA A 119 8.74 15.07 -10.36
C ALA A 119 8.60 13.58 -10.00
N THR A 120 8.65 13.28 -8.71
CA THR A 120 8.28 11.96 -8.18
C THR A 120 6.84 12.02 -7.71
N THR A 121 5.98 11.11 -8.16
CA THR A 121 4.62 10.97 -7.64
C THR A 121 4.67 10.51 -6.19
N VAL A 122 4.38 11.42 -5.25
CA VAL A 122 4.33 11.12 -3.82
C VAL A 122 2.87 11.09 -3.37
N LEU A 123 2.41 9.95 -2.84
CA LEU A 123 1.09 9.84 -2.24
C LEU A 123 1.00 10.73 -0.99
N SER A 124 0.16 11.76 -1.01
CA SER A 124 -0.15 12.54 0.18
C SER A 124 -0.94 11.64 1.15
N ARG A 125 -0.33 11.38 2.30
CA ARG A 125 -0.82 10.44 3.31
C ARG A 125 -2.02 11.06 4.03
N GLY A 126 -3.17 11.00 3.37
CA GLY A 126 -4.46 11.54 3.81
C GLY A 126 -5.64 10.59 3.66
N LEU A 127 -5.39 9.29 3.40
CA LEU A 127 -6.30 8.24 3.82
C LEU A 127 -5.69 7.64 5.08
N ALA A 128 -6.41 7.75 6.21
CA ALA A 128 -6.19 6.93 7.39
C ALA A 128 -5.79 5.52 6.94
N ALA A 129 -4.69 4.99 7.47
CA ALA A 129 -4.13 3.67 7.17
C ALA A 129 -5.21 2.69 6.69
N LYS A 130 -5.49 2.70 5.38
CA LYS A 130 -6.29 1.66 4.76
C LYS A 130 -5.32 0.52 4.82
N GLU A 131 -5.52 -0.40 5.76
CA GLU A 131 -4.72 -1.61 5.84
C GLU A 131 -4.67 -2.15 4.42
N MET A 132 -3.48 -2.10 3.81
CA MET A 132 -3.34 -2.59 2.46
C MET A 132 -3.55 -4.10 2.58
N THR A 133 -4.57 -4.61 1.92
CA THR A 133 -4.93 -6.03 1.92
C THR A 133 -4.55 -6.66 0.59
N LEU A 134 -4.47 -7.98 0.61
CA LEU A 134 -4.26 -8.86 -0.52
C LEU A 134 -5.57 -9.62 -0.75
N ASN A 135 -5.99 -9.75 -2.01
CA ASN A 135 -7.10 -10.64 -2.37
C ASN A 135 -6.54 -12.04 -2.54
N LEU A 136 -6.81 -12.94 -1.59
CA LEU A 136 -6.40 -14.33 -1.67
C LEU A 136 -7.56 -15.18 -2.17
N CYS A 137 -7.31 -15.94 -3.25
CA CYS A 137 -8.21 -16.96 -3.76
C CYS A 137 -7.46 -18.31 -3.83
N VAL A 138 -7.96 -19.31 -3.10
CA VAL A 138 -7.43 -20.69 -3.13
C VAL A 138 -8.48 -21.62 -3.73
N LEU A 139 -8.09 -22.31 -4.79
CA LEU A 139 -8.96 -23.08 -5.67
C LEU A 139 -8.44 -24.52 -5.78
N THR A 140 -9.35 -25.47 -5.65
CA THR A 140 -9.14 -26.87 -6.06
C THR A 140 -9.93 -27.14 -7.33
N PRO A 141 -9.70 -28.28 -8.04
CA PRO A 141 -10.44 -28.59 -9.26
C PRO A 141 -11.96 -28.60 -9.09
N ASN A 142 -12.45 -28.81 -7.86
CA ASN A 142 -13.86 -29.03 -7.58
C ASN A 142 -14.54 -27.84 -6.87
N ARG A 143 -13.78 -26.95 -6.20
CA ARG A 143 -14.37 -25.84 -5.42
C ARG A 143 -13.37 -24.73 -5.11
N ILE A 144 -13.92 -23.58 -4.73
CA ILE A 144 -13.19 -22.51 -4.06
C ILE A 144 -13.10 -22.85 -2.57
N VAL A 145 -11.88 -22.90 -2.03
CA VAL A 145 -11.64 -23.21 -0.60
C VAL A 145 -11.49 -21.93 0.22
N TRP A 146 -10.93 -20.89 -0.39
CA TRP A 146 -10.77 -19.56 0.21
C TRP A 146 -10.96 -18.47 -0.84
N ASP A 147 -11.67 -17.41 -0.50
CA ASP A 147 -11.82 -16.21 -1.32
C ASP A 147 -12.12 -15.02 -0.40
N SER A 148 -11.07 -14.30 -0.01
CA SER A 148 -11.20 -13.16 0.92
C SER A 148 -9.96 -12.28 0.96
N GLU A 149 -10.13 -11.07 1.48
CA GLU A 149 -9.04 -10.14 1.79
C GLU A 149 -8.22 -10.59 3.00
N VAL A 150 -6.89 -10.57 2.87
CA VAL A 150 -5.93 -10.99 3.90
C VAL A 150 -4.81 -9.95 4.02
N LYS A 151 -4.11 -9.89 5.15
CA LYS A 151 -3.00 -8.92 5.33
C LYS A 151 -1.69 -9.42 4.76
N GLU A 152 -1.37 -10.68 5.04
CA GLU A 152 -0.15 -11.33 4.60
C GLU A 152 -0.39 -12.84 4.52
N ILE A 153 0.39 -13.50 3.67
CA ILE A 153 0.42 -14.95 3.59
C ILE A 153 1.85 -15.46 3.63
N ILE A 154 2.03 -16.70 4.09
CA ILE A 154 3.28 -17.44 3.95
C ILE A 154 2.97 -18.69 3.12
N LEU A 155 3.51 -18.71 1.91
CA LEU A 155 3.28 -19.76 0.93
C LEU A 155 4.43 -20.78 0.94
N PRO A 156 4.13 -22.09 0.98
CA PRO A 156 5.14 -23.13 0.81
C PRO A 156 5.46 -23.33 -0.68
N THR A 157 6.68 -23.01 -1.10
CA THR A 157 7.19 -23.25 -2.45
C THR A 157 8.25 -24.35 -2.44
N ASN A 158 8.60 -24.86 -3.63
CA ASN A 158 9.67 -25.86 -3.78
C ASN A 158 11.05 -25.38 -3.32
N SER A 159 11.24 -24.06 -3.20
CA SER A 159 12.46 -23.39 -2.77
C SER A 159 12.45 -22.96 -1.29
N GLY A 160 11.38 -23.24 -0.56
CA GLY A 160 11.23 -22.85 0.85
C GLY A 160 9.91 -22.13 1.11
N GLN A 161 9.91 -21.19 2.05
CA GLN A 161 8.73 -20.39 2.37
C GLN A 161 8.87 -18.98 1.79
N ILE A 162 7.80 -18.47 1.21
CA ILE A 162 7.72 -17.09 0.70
C ILE A 162 6.65 -16.34 1.47
N GLY A 163 7.05 -15.26 2.14
CA GLY A 163 6.12 -14.28 2.72
C GLY A 163 5.65 -13.30 1.65
N VAL A 164 4.34 -13.12 1.52
CA VAL A 164 3.74 -12.18 0.57
C VAL A 164 2.99 -11.11 1.36
N LEU A 165 3.43 -9.87 1.18
CA LEU A 165 2.83 -8.66 1.74
C LEU A 165 2.19 -7.82 0.62
N PRO A 166 1.36 -6.82 0.94
CA PRO A 166 0.82 -5.91 -0.05
C PRO A 166 1.91 -5.24 -0.89
N ASN A 167 1.64 -5.09 -2.17
CA ASN A 167 2.50 -4.57 -3.22
C ASN A 167 3.77 -5.41 -3.47
N HIS A 168 3.68 -6.72 -3.21
CA HIS A 168 4.73 -7.65 -3.62
C HIS A 168 4.90 -7.64 -5.15
N ALA A 169 6.15 -7.74 -5.61
CA ALA A 169 6.46 -7.83 -7.03
C ALA A 169 5.71 -9.02 -7.67
N PRO A 170 5.19 -8.87 -8.91
CA PRO A 170 4.52 -9.97 -9.58
C PRO A 170 5.42 -11.20 -9.68
N ILE A 171 4.91 -12.36 -9.25
CA ILE A 171 5.63 -13.63 -9.29
C ILE A 171 4.66 -14.78 -9.53
N ALA A 172 5.14 -15.77 -10.26
CA ALA A 172 4.44 -17.02 -10.47
C ALA A 172 5.37 -18.15 -10.01
N SER A 173 4.89 -19.03 -9.13
CA SER A 173 5.72 -20.04 -8.47
C SER A 173 4.97 -21.35 -8.26
N ALA A 174 5.71 -22.45 -8.27
CA ALA A 174 5.19 -23.75 -7.87
C ALA A 174 4.98 -23.79 -6.35
N VAL A 175 3.84 -24.35 -5.94
CA VAL A 175 3.47 -24.57 -4.53
C VAL A 175 3.79 -26.02 -4.18
N ASP A 176 4.55 -26.22 -3.10
CA ASP A 176 4.85 -27.57 -2.60
C ASP A 176 3.71 -28.06 -1.68
N ILE A 177 3.75 -29.35 -1.35
CA ILE A 177 2.90 -29.90 -0.29
C ILE A 177 3.36 -29.31 1.04
N GLY A 178 2.49 -28.55 1.68
CA GLY A 178 2.85 -27.85 2.89
C GLY A 178 1.73 -26.96 3.42
N ILE A 179 2.08 -26.11 4.38
CA ILE A 179 1.13 -25.29 5.12
C ILE A 179 1.17 -23.87 4.58
N LEU A 180 0.04 -23.41 4.07
CA LEU A 180 -0.21 -22.01 3.82
C LEU A 180 -0.68 -21.36 5.12
N ARG A 181 0.05 -20.33 5.55
CA ARG A 181 -0.35 -19.50 6.69
C ARG A 181 -0.98 -18.22 6.16
N ILE A 182 -2.15 -17.89 6.68
CA ILE A 182 -2.94 -16.74 6.26
C ILE A 182 -3.13 -15.87 7.48
N ARG A 183 -2.76 -14.59 7.39
CA ARG A 183 -3.06 -13.64 8.45
C ARG A 183 -4.31 -12.83 8.13
N LEU A 184 -5.34 -13.07 8.93
CA LEU A 184 -6.54 -12.24 8.96
C LEU A 184 -6.44 -11.28 10.15
N LYS A 185 -6.34 -9.97 9.86
CA LYS A 185 -6.18 -8.95 10.91
C LYS A 185 -5.00 -9.28 11.84
N ASP A 186 -5.28 -9.77 13.05
CA ASP A 186 -4.26 -10.11 14.05
C ASP A 186 -4.23 -11.61 14.39
N GLN A 187 -4.92 -12.44 13.60
CA GLN A 187 -5.00 -13.89 13.80
C GLN A 187 -4.38 -14.63 12.62
N TRP A 188 -3.55 -15.63 12.94
CA TRP A 188 -3.02 -16.57 11.97
C TRP A 188 -3.94 -17.77 11.83
N LEU A 189 -4.25 -18.11 10.58
CA LEU A 189 -4.93 -19.33 10.19
C LEU A 189 -4.00 -20.18 9.35
N THR A 190 -4.20 -21.49 9.41
CA THR A 190 -3.43 -22.46 8.65
C THR A 190 -4.33 -23.22 7.68
N MET A 191 -3.76 -23.56 6.53
CA MET A 191 -4.41 -24.38 5.53
C MET A 191 -3.39 -25.36 4.95
N ALA A 192 -3.74 -26.65 4.93
CA ALA A 192 -2.93 -27.68 4.30
C ALA A 192 -3.13 -27.60 2.77
N LEU A 193 -2.05 -27.51 2.00
CA LEU A 193 -2.06 -27.50 0.55
C LEU A 193 -1.40 -28.77 0.00
N MET A 194 -2.03 -29.41 -0.99
CA MET A 194 -1.52 -30.64 -1.61
C MET A 194 -0.77 -30.39 -2.93
N GLY A 195 0.04 -29.33 -2.92
CA GLY A 195 0.86 -28.88 -4.05
C GLY A 195 0.05 -28.26 -5.19
N GLY A 196 0.73 -27.48 -6.03
CA GLY A 196 0.11 -26.79 -7.15
C GLY A 196 0.92 -25.60 -7.66
N PHE A 197 0.24 -24.48 -7.91
CA PHE A 197 0.81 -23.27 -8.47
C PHE A 197 0.18 -22.03 -7.84
N ALA A 198 1.00 -21.00 -7.60
CA ALA A 198 0.55 -19.71 -7.13
C ALA A 198 0.95 -18.62 -8.10
N ARG A 199 0.04 -17.66 -8.31
CA ARG A 199 0.28 -16.43 -9.04
C ARG A 199 -0.02 -15.26 -8.11
N ILE A 200 0.94 -14.36 -7.99
CA ILE A 200 0.85 -13.14 -7.21
C ILE A 200 1.03 -11.98 -8.20
N ASN A 201 0.04 -11.10 -8.30
CA ASN A 201 0.08 -9.96 -9.18
C ASN A 201 -0.86 -8.86 -8.69
N ASN A 202 -0.40 -7.61 -8.58
CA ASN A 202 -1.24 -6.45 -8.24
C ASN A 202 -2.16 -6.67 -7.02
N ASN A 203 -1.61 -7.21 -5.92
CA ASN A 203 -2.35 -7.57 -4.69
C ASN A 203 -3.38 -8.70 -4.85
N GLU A 204 -3.46 -9.33 -6.02
CA GLU A 204 -4.27 -10.53 -6.25
C GLU A 204 -3.37 -11.77 -6.20
N ILE A 205 -3.79 -12.73 -5.37
CA ILE A 205 -3.09 -13.98 -5.15
C ILE A 205 -4.04 -15.11 -5.51
N THR A 206 -3.72 -15.83 -6.57
CA THR A 206 -4.45 -17.04 -6.97
C THR A 206 -3.58 -18.25 -6.69
N VAL A 207 -4.07 -19.16 -5.86
CA VAL A 207 -3.40 -20.43 -5.56
C VAL A 207 -4.25 -21.56 -6.10
N LEU A 208 -3.75 -22.22 -7.13
CA LEU A 208 -4.35 -23.39 -7.78
C LEU A 208 -3.69 -24.63 -7.20
N VAL A 209 -4.43 -25.46 -6.48
CA VAL A 209 -3.87 -26.66 -5.81
C VAL A 209 -4.69 -27.89 -6.12
N ASN A 210 -4.06 -29.07 -6.01
CA ASN A 210 -4.76 -30.33 -6.24
C ASN A 210 -5.85 -30.57 -5.18
N ASP A 211 -5.53 -30.24 -3.94
CA ASP A 211 -6.44 -30.33 -2.80
C ASP A 211 -6.02 -29.34 -1.71
N ALA A 212 -6.97 -28.92 -0.88
CA ALA A 212 -6.75 -28.02 0.25
C ALA A 212 -7.81 -28.15 1.34
N GLU A 213 -7.34 -28.12 2.59
CA GLU A 213 -8.16 -28.23 3.79
C GLU A 213 -7.71 -27.20 4.83
N LYS A 214 -8.66 -26.47 5.42
CA LYS A 214 -8.36 -25.52 6.50
C LYS A 214 -8.00 -26.30 7.76
N GLY A 215 -7.01 -25.86 8.52
CA GLY A 215 -6.60 -26.54 9.75
C GLY A 215 -7.73 -26.70 10.78
N SER A 216 -8.71 -25.78 10.78
CA SER A 216 -9.92 -25.84 11.62
C SER A 216 -10.91 -26.94 11.25
N ASP A 217 -10.90 -27.38 9.99
CA ASP A 217 -11.90 -28.29 9.44
C ASP A 217 -11.40 -29.74 9.43
N ILE A 218 -10.13 -29.97 9.79
CA ILE A 218 -9.50 -31.29 9.83
C ILE A 218 -9.77 -31.95 11.18
N ASP A 219 -10.32 -33.17 11.16
CA ASP A 219 -10.46 -33.99 12.37
C ASP A 219 -9.07 -34.50 12.82
N PRO A 220 -8.62 -34.17 14.05
CA PRO A 220 -7.30 -34.60 14.55
C PRO A 220 -7.14 -36.11 14.65
N GLN A 221 -8.20 -36.85 14.99
CA GLN A 221 -8.14 -38.31 15.12
C GLN A 221 -8.03 -38.96 13.75
N GLU A 222 -8.84 -38.52 12.77
CA GLU A 222 -8.79 -39.01 11.40
C GLU A 222 -7.42 -38.72 10.75
N ALA A 223 -6.90 -37.51 10.93
CA ALA A 223 -5.61 -37.11 10.38
C ALA A 223 -4.45 -37.94 10.96
N GLN A 224 -4.47 -38.21 12.27
CA GLN A 224 -3.47 -39.02 12.94
C GLN A 224 -3.52 -40.49 12.50
N GLN A 225 -4.72 -41.06 12.39
CA GLN A 225 -4.90 -42.42 11.85
C GLN A 225 -4.40 -42.53 10.41
N THR A 226 -4.71 -41.53 9.58
CA THR A 226 -4.25 -41.48 8.19
C THR A 226 -2.72 -41.43 8.10
N LEU A 227 -2.07 -40.69 9.01
CA LEU A 227 -0.61 -40.62 9.11
C LEU A 227 0.00 -41.99 9.45
N GLU A 228 -0.54 -42.67 10.47
CA GLU A 228 -0.07 -44.00 10.89
C GLU A 228 -0.20 -45.05 9.77
N ILE A 229 -1.32 -45.02 9.03
CA ILE A 229 -1.55 -45.88 7.86
C ILE A 229 -0.52 -45.56 6.76
N ALA A 230 -0.26 -44.27 6.49
CA ALA A 230 0.70 -43.86 5.48
C ALA A 230 2.14 -44.26 5.84
N GLU A 231 2.53 -44.17 7.11
CA GLU A 231 3.84 -44.64 7.61
C GLU A 231 3.98 -46.16 7.47
N THR A 232 2.93 -46.90 7.82
CA THR A 232 2.90 -48.36 7.66
C THR A 232 3.03 -48.77 6.19
N ASN A 233 2.31 -48.09 5.30
CA ASN A 233 2.37 -48.33 3.87
C ASN A 233 3.75 -47.99 3.28
N LEU A 234 4.44 -46.97 3.79
CA LEU A 234 5.79 -46.66 3.36
C LEU A 234 6.79 -47.75 3.79
N ASN A 235 6.64 -48.30 5.00
CA ASN A 235 7.49 -49.38 5.49
C ASN A 235 7.29 -50.70 4.73
N GLN A 236 6.08 -50.93 4.19
CA GLN A 236 5.74 -52.11 3.39
C GLN A 236 5.93 -51.90 1.88
N ALA A 237 6.24 -50.68 1.44
CA ALA A 237 6.36 -50.38 0.02
C ALA A 237 7.61 -51.03 -0.57
N GLU A 238 7.42 -51.83 -1.63
CA GLU A 238 8.53 -52.48 -2.34
C GLU A 238 8.69 -51.91 -3.75
N GLY A 239 9.94 -51.65 -4.11
CA GLY A 239 10.29 -51.11 -5.43
C GLY A 239 10.01 -49.60 -5.59
N LYS A 240 10.54 -49.05 -6.69
CA LYS A 240 10.63 -47.59 -6.90
C LYS A 240 9.28 -46.90 -6.94
N ARG A 241 8.29 -47.49 -7.62
CA ARG A 241 6.97 -46.86 -7.84
C ARG A 241 6.18 -46.76 -6.53
N GLN A 242 6.03 -47.88 -5.82
CA GLN A 242 5.29 -47.92 -4.56
C GLN A 242 5.94 -47.01 -3.51
N THR A 243 7.28 -46.97 -3.46
CA THR A 243 8.00 -46.07 -2.55
C THR A 243 7.70 -44.60 -2.82
N ILE A 244 7.59 -44.18 -4.09
CA ILE A 244 7.27 -42.78 -4.45
C ILE A 244 5.83 -42.45 -4.06
N GLU A 245 4.87 -43.32 -4.38
CA GLU A 245 3.45 -43.14 -4.05
C GLU A 245 3.23 -43.11 -2.53
N ALA A 246 3.91 -43.99 -1.78
CA ALA A 246 3.85 -44.01 -0.33
C ALA A 246 4.48 -42.76 0.30
N ASN A 247 5.64 -42.30 -0.22
CA ASN A 247 6.26 -41.06 0.24
C ASN A 247 5.37 -39.83 -0.01
N LEU A 248 4.72 -39.77 -1.17
CA LEU A 248 3.77 -38.70 -1.48
C LEU A 248 2.59 -38.72 -0.50
N THR A 249 2.02 -39.90 -0.24
CA THR A 249 0.91 -40.09 0.70
C THR A 249 1.31 -39.69 2.12
N LEU A 250 2.50 -40.10 2.56
CA LEU A 250 3.05 -39.71 3.86
C LEU A 250 3.21 -38.20 4.00
N ARG A 251 3.77 -37.54 2.98
CA ARG A 251 3.94 -36.07 2.98
C ARG A 251 2.60 -35.35 3.12
N ARG A 252 1.56 -35.81 2.40
CA ARG A 252 0.21 -35.26 2.49
C ARG A 252 -0.40 -35.46 3.88
N ALA A 253 -0.34 -36.67 4.42
CA ALA A 253 -0.87 -37.00 5.74
C ALA A 253 -0.18 -36.20 6.86
N ARG A 254 1.16 -36.10 6.81
CA ARG A 254 1.93 -35.29 7.76
C ARG A 254 1.51 -33.82 7.70
N THR A 255 1.35 -33.27 6.50
CA THR A 255 0.91 -31.87 6.32
C THR A 255 -0.47 -31.62 6.91
N ARG A 256 -1.42 -32.56 6.77
CA ARG A 256 -2.75 -32.47 7.41
C ARG A 256 -2.62 -32.36 8.93
N VAL A 257 -1.81 -33.21 9.56
CA VAL A 257 -1.60 -33.18 11.02
C VAL A 257 -0.91 -31.89 11.47
N GLU A 258 0.13 -31.44 10.75
CA GLU A 258 0.83 -30.20 11.10
C GLU A 258 -0.06 -28.96 10.99
N ALA A 259 -1.02 -28.94 10.06
CA ALA A 259 -1.95 -27.83 9.90
C ALA A 259 -2.85 -27.61 11.13
N ILE A 260 -3.13 -28.65 11.92
CA ILE A 260 -3.95 -28.60 13.14
C ILE A 260 -3.15 -27.98 14.29
N ASN A 261 -1.90 -28.42 14.47
CA ASN A 261 -1.10 -28.10 15.66
C ASN A 261 -0.65 -26.63 15.73
N ILE A 262 -0.61 -25.93 14.61
CA ILE A 262 -0.13 -24.54 14.53
C ILE A 262 -1.20 -23.52 14.99
N ILE A 263 -2.40 -23.97 15.37
CA ILE A 263 -3.49 -23.12 15.89
C ILE A 263 -3.25 -22.70 17.37
N SER A 264 -2.11 -23.05 17.98
CA SER A 264 -1.81 -22.77 19.41
C SER A 264 -0.99 -21.52 19.67
#